data_AF-A0A3D2MV94-F1
#
_entry.id   AF-A0A3D2MV94-F1
#
_cell.length_a   1.000
_cell.length_b   1.000
_cell.length_c   1.000
_cell.angle_alpha   90.00
_cell.angle_beta   90.00
_cell.angle_gamma   90.00
#
_symmetry.space_group_name_H-M   'P 1'
#
loop_
_entity.id
_entity.type
_entity.pdbx_description
1 polymer ?
#
loop_
_entity_poly.entity_id
_entity_poly.type
_entity_poly.pdbx_seq_one_letter_code
_entity_poly.pdbx_strand_id
1 'polypeptide(L)'
;QLIGLAIISAILTYLATLISPTFNSTSTSSINPAAIRSLIAGLSFGSIIIVPLFFFISMGIFYGLARAFGGQGRFVTQSYAYLLFSVPIGIVTSIANLIPYLGVVVVSAISIYSIVLNIFSIMAVHRLSGGKATAVVLIPIGVALLLVCALVVLFVTLIVAALQHQ
;
A
#
# COMPACT_ATOMS: atom_id res chain seq x y z
N GLN A 1 12.86 -12.05 4.76
CA GLN A 1 12.66 -10.58 4.77
C GLN A 1 11.18 -10.22 4.69
N LEU A 2 10.46 -10.61 3.62
CA LEU A 2 9.03 -10.28 3.44
C LEU A 2 8.10 -10.74 4.59
N ILE A 3 8.22 -11.99 5.06
CA ILE A 3 7.42 -12.50 6.19
C ILE A 3 7.74 -11.74 7.48
N GLY A 4 9.01 -11.39 7.70
CA GLY A 4 9.41 -10.58 8.85
C GLY A 4 8.77 -9.19 8.83
N LEU A 5 8.73 -8.53 7.67
CA LEU A 5 8.00 -7.27 7.49
C LEU A 5 6.50 -7.46 7.78
N ALA A 6 5.88 -8.51 7.22
CA ALA A 6 4.44 -8.76 7.42
C ALA A 6 4.08 -8.93 8.91
N ILE A 7 4.89 -9.67 9.66
CA ILE A 7 4.70 -9.84 11.12
C ILE A 7 4.88 -8.52 11.86
N ILE A 8 5.95 -7.77 11.56
CA ILE A 8 6.20 -6.47 12.21
C ILE A 8 5.06 -5.48 11.91
N SER A 9 4.62 -5.40 10.66
CA SER A 9 3.50 -4.55 10.26
C SER A 9 2.19 -4.97 10.93
N ALA A 10 1.91 -6.27 11.08
CA ALA A 10 0.75 -6.77 11.80
C ALA A 10 0.73 -6.28 13.26
N ILE A 11 1.87 -6.43 13.95
CA ILE A 11 2.03 -6.01 15.34
C ILE A 11 1.89 -4.50 15.48
N LEU A 12 2.59 -3.72 14.65
CA LEU A 12 2.57 -2.26 14.73
C LEU A 12 1.20 -1.67 14.39
N THR A 13 0.50 -2.25 13.41
CA THR A 13 -0.87 -1.82 13.06
C THR A 13 -1.84 -2.13 14.20
N TYR A 14 -1.75 -3.33 14.79
CA TYR A 14 -2.55 -3.68 15.97
C TYR A 14 -2.29 -2.71 17.13
N LEU A 15 -1.03 -2.42 17.45
CA LEU A 15 -0.67 -1.45 18.48
C LEU A 15 -1.19 -0.04 18.16
N ALA A 16 -1.11 0.39 16.90
CA ALA A 16 -1.65 1.67 16.47
C ALA A 16 -3.17 1.76 16.70
N THR A 17 -3.93 0.67 16.52
CA THR A 17 -5.39 0.65 16.81
C THR A 17 -5.71 0.76 18.31
N LEU A 18 -4.81 0.29 19.18
CA LEU A 18 -4.97 0.37 20.63
C LEU A 18 -4.60 1.76 21.18
N ILE A 19 -3.55 2.37 20.63
CA ILE A 19 -2.99 3.65 21.10
C ILE A 19 -3.70 4.86 20.49
N SER A 20 -4.14 4.74 19.24
CA SER A 20 -4.73 5.88 18.53
C SER A 20 -6.05 6.28 19.21
N PRO A 21 -6.22 7.56 19.61
CA PRO A 21 -7.54 8.08 19.85
C PRO A 21 -8.22 8.00 18.49
N THR A 22 -9.08 6.99 18.32
CA THR A 22 -9.98 6.92 17.17
C THR A 22 -10.52 8.33 17.00
N PHE A 23 -10.35 8.91 15.80
CA PHE A 23 -11.18 10.04 15.41
C PHE A 23 -12.59 9.60 15.76
N ASN A 24 -13.11 10.12 16.87
CA ASN A 24 -14.51 10.03 17.18
C ASN A 24 -15.11 10.71 15.97
N SER A 25 -15.64 9.92 15.04
CA SER A 25 -16.48 10.45 13.99
C SER A 25 -17.69 11.01 14.72
N THR A 26 -17.56 12.24 15.19
CA THR A 26 -18.64 13.08 15.61
C THR A 26 -19.37 13.41 14.33
N SER A 27 -20.26 12.51 13.89
CA SER A 27 -21.44 12.80 13.05
C SER A 27 -22.20 11.50 12.75
N THR A 28 -23.30 11.30 13.49
CA THR A 28 -24.57 10.76 12.95
C THR A 28 -24.51 9.50 12.08
N SER A 29 -23.83 8.43 12.51
CA SER A 29 -23.95 7.12 11.86
C SER A 29 -24.34 6.04 12.86
N SER A 30 -25.30 5.20 12.46
CA SER A 30 -25.89 4.07 13.20
C SER A 30 -24.94 2.88 13.42
N ILE A 31 -23.64 3.06 13.17
CA ILE A 31 -22.65 2.00 13.24
C ILE A 31 -21.93 2.10 14.58
N ASN A 32 -22.05 1.04 15.40
CA ASN A 32 -21.39 0.96 16.70
C ASN A 32 -19.86 1.12 16.52
N PRO A 33 -19.23 2.14 17.13
CA PRO A 33 -17.79 2.36 17.04
C PRO A 33 -16.94 1.15 17.49
N ALA A 34 -17.48 0.32 18.39
CA ALA A 34 -16.84 -0.92 18.84
C ALA A 34 -16.77 -1.99 17.73
N ALA A 35 -17.80 -2.09 16.87
CA ALA A 35 -17.83 -3.04 15.77
C ALA A 35 -16.76 -2.68 14.71
N ILE A 36 -16.59 -1.39 14.43
CA ILE A 36 -15.53 -0.90 13.54
C ILE A 36 -14.15 -1.20 14.13
N ARG A 37 -13.94 -0.97 15.43
CA ARG A 37 -12.68 -1.33 16.10
C ARG A 37 -12.37 -2.82 16.02
N SER A 38 -13.35 -3.69 16.29
CA SER A 38 -13.13 -5.15 16.20
C SER A 38 -12.78 -5.60 14.79
N LEU A 39 -13.37 -4.98 13.76
CA LEU A 39 -13.06 -5.28 12.37
C LEU A 39 -11.63 -4.88 12.01
N ILE A 40 -11.21 -3.65 12.35
CA ILE A 40 -9.85 -3.16 12.04
C ILE A 40 -8.80 -3.96 12.82
N ALA A 41 -9.06 -4.29 14.09
CA ALA A 41 -8.17 -5.14 14.88
C ALA A 41 -8.04 -6.55 14.29
N GLY A 42 -9.15 -7.16 13.82
CA GLY A 42 -9.14 -8.46 13.16
C GLY A 42 -8.35 -8.47 11.85
N LEU A 43 -8.43 -7.39 11.06
CA LEU A 43 -7.67 -7.23 9.82
C LEU A 43 -6.15 -7.16 10.03
N SER A 44 -5.70 -6.75 11.22
CA SER A 44 -4.27 -6.67 11.53
C SER A 44 -3.57 -8.03 11.43
N PHE A 45 -4.24 -9.12 11.83
CA PHE A 45 -3.69 -10.48 11.67
C PHE A 45 -3.76 -10.99 10.22
N GLY A 46 -4.77 -10.55 9.46
CA GLY A 46 -4.89 -10.84 8.04
C GLY A 46 -3.71 -10.32 7.20
N SER A 47 -3.03 -9.26 7.68
CA SER A 47 -1.85 -8.70 7.01
C SER A 47 -0.71 -9.70 6.83
N ILE A 48 -0.61 -10.74 7.66
CA ILE A 48 0.41 -11.81 7.53
C ILE A 48 0.29 -12.54 6.18
N ILE A 49 -0.92 -12.73 5.68
CA ILE A 49 -1.20 -13.40 4.41
C ILE A 49 -1.32 -12.37 3.28
N ILE A 50 -2.00 -11.25 3.55
CA ILE A 50 -2.28 -10.21 2.56
C ILE A 50 -0.98 -9.55 2.08
N VAL A 51 -0.03 -9.25 2.97
CA VAL A 51 1.21 -8.54 2.62
C VAL A 51 2.05 -9.33 1.60
N PRO A 52 2.38 -10.62 1.82
CA PRO A 52 3.12 -11.38 0.81
C PRO A 52 2.35 -11.53 -0.51
N LEU A 53 1.03 -11.75 -0.44
CA LEU A 53 0.20 -11.95 -1.62
C LEU A 53 0.18 -10.70 -2.51
N PHE A 54 -0.11 -9.54 -1.94
CA PHE A 54 -0.10 -8.28 -2.68
C PHE A 54 1.30 -7.92 -3.17
N PHE A 55 2.35 -8.19 -2.37
CA PHE A 55 3.72 -7.98 -2.80
C PHE A 55 4.02 -8.74 -4.10
N PHE A 56 3.72 -10.03 -4.17
CA PHE A 56 4.00 -10.83 -5.38
C PHE A 56 3.15 -10.41 -6.58
N ILE A 57 1.89 -10.02 -6.36
CA ILE A 57 1.01 -9.51 -7.42
C ILE A 57 1.58 -8.20 -7.99
N SER A 58 1.89 -7.22 -7.13
CA SER A 58 2.48 -5.95 -7.55
C SER A 58 3.81 -6.16 -8.27
N MET A 59 4.65 -7.05 -7.75
CA MET A 59 5.93 -7.34 -8.38
C MET A 59 5.79 -8.05 -9.72
N GLY A 60 4.77 -8.91 -9.85
CA GLY A 60 4.40 -9.56 -11.10
C GLY A 60 3.97 -8.56 -12.16
N ILE A 61 3.17 -7.56 -11.78
CA ILE A 61 2.75 -6.47 -12.67
C ILE A 61 3.97 -5.66 -13.13
N PHE A 62 4.83 -5.21 -12.21
CA PHE A 62 6.03 -4.46 -12.58
C PHE A 62 6.98 -5.28 -13.45
N TYR A 63 7.12 -6.58 -13.17
CA TYR A 63 7.92 -7.48 -13.98
C TYR A 63 7.35 -7.65 -15.39
N GLY A 64 6.04 -7.90 -15.52
CA GLY A 64 5.36 -8.03 -16.80
C GLY A 64 5.49 -6.76 -17.65
N LEU A 65 5.27 -5.60 -17.05
CA LEU A 65 5.48 -4.30 -17.71
C LEU A 65 6.94 -4.10 -18.10
N ALA A 66 7.89 -4.33 -17.19
CA ALA A 66 9.32 -4.20 -17.48
C ALA A 66 9.73 -5.08 -18.67
N ARG A 67 9.22 -6.33 -18.74
CA ARG A 67 9.43 -7.23 -19.88
C ARG A 67 8.80 -6.70 -21.16
N ALA A 68 7.59 -6.14 -21.11
CA ALA A 68 6.95 -5.50 -22.27
C ALA A 68 7.75 -4.30 -22.81
N PHE A 69 8.45 -3.56 -21.94
CA PHE A 69 9.34 -2.46 -22.33
C PHE A 69 10.75 -2.91 -22.77
N GLY A 70 11.01 -4.22 -22.85
CA GLY A 70 12.28 -4.81 -23.30
C GLY A 70 13.29 -5.12 -22.18
N GLY A 71 12.84 -5.16 -20.93
CA GLY A 71 13.68 -5.41 -19.75
C GLY A 71 14.28 -6.82 -19.72
N GLN A 72 15.53 -6.94 -19.26
CA GLN A 72 16.28 -8.21 -19.24
C GLN A 72 16.42 -8.83 -17.84
N GLY A 73 15.77 -8.24 -16.84
CA GLY A 73 15.90 -8.65 -15.46
C GLY A 73 15.19 -9.96 -15.14
N ARG A 74 15.57 -10.56 -14.01
CA ARG A 74 14.88 -11.73 -13.43
C ARG A 74 13.93 -11.29 -12.33
N PHE A 75 12.76 -11.93 -12.25
CA PHE A 75 11.74 -11.64 -11.25
C PHE A 75 12.28 -11.70 -9.80
N VAL A 76 13.08 -12.71 -9.50
CA VAL A 76 13.69 -12.90 -8.16
C VAL A 76 14.65 -11.76 -7.83
N THR A 77 15.49 -11.34 -8.78
CA THR A 77 16.42 -10.23 -8.61
C THR A 77 15.67 -8.91 -8.39
N GLN A 78 14.59 -8.68 -9.13
CA GLN A 78 13.72 -7.51 -8.96
C GLN A 78 13.13 -7.50 -7.56
N SER A 79 12.53 -8.64 -7.15
CA SER A 79 11.88 -8.81 -5.85
C SER A 79 12.86 -8.57 -4.71
N TYR A 80 14.07 -9.12 -4.82
CA TYR A 80 15.13 -8.92 -3.84
C TYR A 80 15.59 -7.46 -3.77
N ALA A 81 15.83 -6.82 -4.92
CA ALA A 81 16.24 -5.42 -5.00
C ALA A 81 15.19 -4.48 -4.38
N TYR A 82 13.90 -4.78 -4.57
CA TYR A 82 12.82 -4.02 -3.95
C TYR A 82 12.75 -4.22 -2.43
N LEU A 83 12.96 -5.44 -1.94
CA LEU A 83 12.94 -5.75 -0.50
C LEU A 83 14.06 -5.05 0.28
N LEU A 84 15.22 -4.82 -0.35
CA LEU A 84 16.35 -4.15 0.29
C LEU A 84 16.00 -2.76 0.84
N PHE A 85 15.15 -2.00 0.15
CA PHE A 85 14.73 -0.67 0.60
C PHE A 85 13.31 -0.64 1.15
N SER A 86 12.39 -1.46 0.64
CA SER A 86 10.99 -1.43 1.11
C SER A 86 10.81 -1.93 2.53
N VAL A 87 11.61 -2.91 2.98
CA VAL A 87 11.55 -3.41 4.36
C VAL A 87 11.96 -2.34 5.38
N PRO A 88 13.15 -1.70 5.28
CA PRO A 88 13.53 -0.66 6.23
C PRO A 88 12.60 0.55 6.15
N ILE A 89 12.16 0.96 4.94
CA ILE A 89 11.17 2.03 4.78
C ILE A 89 9.85 1.67 5.47
N GLY A 90 9.36 0.44 5.29
CA GLY A 90 8.10 -0.02 5.90
C GLY A 90 8.14 -0.03 7.43
N ILE A 91 9.29 -0.34 8.02
CA ILE A 91 9.48 -0.26 9.48
C ILE A 91 9.46 1.22 9.92
N VAL A 92 10.20 2.09 9.24
CA VAL A 92 10.26 3.53 9.57
C VAL A 92 8.89 4.18 9.44
N THR A 93 8.13 3.89 8.37
CA THR A 93 6.77 4.44 8.19
C THR A 93 5.81 3.92 9.25
N SER A 94 5.90 2.63 9.60
CA SER A 94 5.05 2.05 10.64
C SER A 94 5.29 2.72 11.99
N ILE A 95 6.55 2.97 12.37
CA ILE A 95 6.91 3.69 13.59
C ILE A 95 6.45 5.17 13.51
N ALA A 96 6.65 5.84 12.38
CA ALA A 96 6.23 7.23 12.20
C ALA A 96 4.72 7.40 12.34
N ASN A 97 3.94 6.40 11.91
CA ASN A 97 2.47 6.39 12.05
C ASN A 97 1.97 6.25 13.49
N LEU A 98 2.80 5.83 14.45
CA LEU A 98 2.42 5.83 15.87
C LEU A 98 2.34 7.26 16.44
N ILE A 99 2.98 8.24 15.80
CA ILE A 99 3.00 9.63 16.26
C ILE A 99 1.92 10.43 15.50
N PRO A 100 0.84 10.86 16.16
CA PRO A 100 -0.21 11.65 15.51
C PRO A 100 0.34 12.99 14.97
N TYR A 101 -0.18 13.45 13.84
CA TYR A 101 0.16 14.70 13.13
C TYR A 101 1.54 14.78 12.46
N LEU A 102 2.59 14.14 13.00
CA LEU A 102 3.90 14.01 12.31
C LEU A 102 3.86 13.03 11.13
N GLY A 103 2.94 12.06 11.18
CA GLY A 103 2.80 11.02 10.17
C GLY A 103 2.55 11.55 8.75
N VAL A 104 1.66 12.52 8.54
CA VAL A 104 1.19 12.84 7.17
C VAL A 104 2.27 13.45 6.28
N VAL A 105 3.02 14.44 6.77
CA VAL A 105 4.08 15.10 5.99
C VAL A 105 5.28 14.17 5.80
N VAL A 106 5.67 13.44 6.85
CA VAL A 106 6.82 12.53 6.78
C VAL A 106 6.51 11.33 5.89
N VAL A 107 5.32 10.72 6.03
CA VAL A 107 4.90 9.58 5.23
C VAL A 107 4.72 9.96 3.76
N SER A 108 4.19 11.16 3.46
CA SER A 108 4.10 11.62 2.08
C SER A 108 5.47 11.80 1.44
N ALA A 109 6.44 12.43 2.13
CA ALA A 109 7.81 12.54 1.63
C ALA A 109 8.47 11.16 1.41
N ILE A 110 8.30 10.22 2.36
CA ILE A 110 8.80 8.85 2.24
C ILE A 110 8.15 8.12 1.06
N SER A 111 6.86 8.36 0.79
CA SER A 111 6.16 7.71 -0.32
C SER A 111 6.72 8.13 -1.69
N ILE A 112 7.02 9.42 -1.87
CA ILE A 112 7.65 9.94 -3.09
C ILE A 112 9.04 9.33 -3.25
N TYR A 113 9.82 9.29 -2.17
CA TYR A 113 11.15 8.68 -2.19
C TYR A 113 11.11 7.18 -2.52
N SER A 114 10.12 6.46 -2.02
CA SER A 114 9.90 5.03 -2.32
C SER A 114 9.64 4.80 -3.82
N ILE A 115 8.88 5.69 -4.47
CA ILE A 115 8.64 5.63 -5.93
C ILE A 115 9.96 5.81 -6.68
N VAL A 116 10.76 6.82 -6.33
CA VAL A 116 12.06 7.07 -6.99
C VAL A 116 13.00 5.89 -6.84
N LEU A 117 13.12 5.31 -5.64
CA LEU A 117 13.92 4.11 -5.41
C LEU A 117 13.43 2.91 -6.21
N ASN A 118 12.11 2.75 -6.37
CA ASN A 118 11.55 1.70 -7.20
C ASN A 118 11.94 1.88 -8.68
N ILE A 119 11.89 3.12 -9.20
CA ILE A 119 12.34 3.43 -10.56
C ILE A 119 13.81 3.05 -10.75
N PHE A 120 14.69 3.42 -9.81
CA PHE A 120 16.10 3.03 -9.87
C PHE A 120 16.32 1.52 -9.75
N SER A 121 15.52 0.83 -8.93
CA SER A 121 15.55 -0.63 -8.82
C SER A 121 15.20 -1.30 -10.15
N ILE A 122 14.13 -0.86 -10.80
CA ILE A 122 13.71 -1.38 -12.11
C ILE A 122 14.76 -1.06 -13.19
N MET A 123 15.30 0.15 -13.20
CA MET A 123 16.38 0.55 -14.11
C MET A 123 17.59 -0.39 -13.97
N ALA A 124 18.04 -0.61 -12.74
CA ALA A 124 19.22 -1.44 -12.46
C ALA A 124 18.99 -2.91 -12.81
N VAL A 125 17.84 -3.48 -12.42
CA VAL A 125 17.56 -4.91 -12.62
C VAL A 125 17.23 -5.25 -14.07
N HIS A 126 16.48 -4.39 -14.75
CA HIS A 126 16.02 -4.65 -16.12
C HIS A 126 16.86 -4.00 -17.21
N ARG A 127 17.86 -3.19 -16.85
CA ARG A 127 18.70 -2.41 -17.79
C ARG A 127 17.87 -1.54 -18.72
N LEU A 128 16.78 -0.97 -18.19
CA LEU A 128 15.92 -0.04 -18.91
C LEU A 128 16.45 1.39 -18.79
N SER A 129 16.16 2.24 -19.78
CA SER A 129 16.39 3.67 -19.65
C SER A 129 15.46 4.30 -18.62
N GLY A 130 15.83 5.45 -18.06
CA GLY A 130 15.02 6.16 -17.06
C GLY A 130 13.57 6.37 -17.47
N GLY A 131 13.31 6.85 -18.69
CA GLY A 131 11.94 7.06 -19.17
C GLY A 131 11.09 5.77 -19.19
N LYS A 132 11.68 4.65 -19.63
CA LYS A 132 10.98 3.36 -19.65
C LYS A 132 10.74 2.81 -18.24
N ALA A 133 11.73 2.89 -17.36
CA ALA A 133 11.59 2.46 -15.97
C ALA A 133 10.54 3.29 -15.22
N THR A 134 10.49 4.61 -15.46
CA THR A 134 9.48 5.51 -14.92
C THR A 134 8.08 5.11 -15.39
N ALA A 135 7.90 4.81 -16.69
CA ALA A 135 6.61 4.35 -17.21
C ALA A 135 6.16 3.04 -16.56
N VAL A 136 7.06 2.06 -16.38
CA VAL A 136 6.78 0.78 -15.71
C VAL A 136 6.23 1.00 -14.29
N VAL A 137 6.74 1.98 -13.54
CA VAL A 137 6.31 2.25 -12.17
C VAL A 137 5.04 3.10 -12.12
N LEU A 138 4.90 4.12 -12.97
CA LEU A 138 3.76 5.03 -12.94
C LEU A 138 2.49 4.48 -13.58
N ILE A 139 2.59 3.61 -14.60
CA ILE A 139 1.39 3.04 -15.24
C ILE A 139 0.50 2.31 -14.22
N PRO A 140 1.02 1.38 -13.38
CA PRO A 140 0.21 0.74 -12.34
C PRO A 140 -0.39 1.72 -11.33
N ILE A 141 0.33 2.78 -10.98
CA ILE A 141 -0.16 3.81 -10.05
C ILE A 141 -1.36 4.54 -10.67
N GLY A 142 -1.25 4.96 -11.93
CA GLY A 142 -2.35 5.61 -12.65
C GLY A 142 -3.56 4.70 -12.81
N VAL A 143 -3.36 3.43 -13.15
CA VAL A 143 -4.43 2.43 -13.25
C VAL A 143 -5.10 2.19 -11.90
N ALA A 144 -4.31 2.05 -10.83
CA ALA A 144 -4.84 1.87 -9.48
C ALA A 144 -5.66 3.09 -9.03
N LEU A 145 -5.19 4.31 -9.31
CA LEU A 145 -5.92 5.54 -8.98
C LEU A 145 -7.26 5.59 -9.70
N LEU A 146 -7.29 5.27 -11.00
CA LEU A 146 -8.53 5.22 -11.79
C LEU A 146 -9.50 4.17 -11.22
N LEU A 147 -9.00 2.98 -10.89
CA LEU A 147 -9.79 1.89 -10.33
C LEU A 147 -10.38 2.27 -8.96
N VAL A 148 -9.59 2.89 -8.08
CA VAL A 148 -10.07 3.41 -6.79
C VAL A 148 -11.15 4.48 -7.00
N CYS A 149 -10.94 5.44 -7.90
CA CYS A 149 -11.96 6.44 -8.21
C CYS A 149 -13.27 5.80 -8.71
N ALA A 150 -13.19 4.80 -9.61
CA ALA A 150 -14.35 4.09 -10.11
C ALA A 150 -15.10 3.32 -9.00
N LEU A 151 -14.37 2.65 -8.10
CA LEU A 151 -14.95 1.94 -6.96
C LEU A 151 -15.63 2.90 -5.97
N VAL A 152 -15.04 4.06 -5.72
CA VAL A 152 -15.65 5.08 -4.84
C VAL A 152 -16.95 5.59 -5.44
N VAL A 153 -16.97 5.91 -6.74
CA VAL A 153 -18.20 6.35 -7.44
C VAL A 153 -19.28 5.26 -7.34
N LEU A 154 -18.93 4.01 -7.64
CA LEU A 154 -19.87 2.87 -7.56
C LEU A 154 -20.40 2.69 -6.13
N PHE A 155 -19.53 2.77 -5.12
CA PHE A 155 -19.94 2.61 -3.73
C PHE A 155 -20.90 3.73 -3.30
N VAL A 156 -20.62 4.98 -3.68
CA VAL A 156 -21.50 6.12 -3.41
C VAL A 156 -22.84 5.97 -4.11
N THR A 157 -22.88 5.55 -5.37
CA THR A 157 -24.15 5.35 -6.10
C THR A 157 -24.98 4.23 -5.49
N LEU A 158 -24.35 3.13 -5.04
CA LEU A 158 -25.04 2.06 -4.32
C LEU A 158 -25.65 2.52 -2.99
N ILE A 159 -24.94 3.35 -2.22
CA ILE A 159 -25.47 3.91 -0.98
C ILE A 159 -26.68 4.81 -1.28
N VAL A 160 -26.55 5.72 -2.25
CA VAL A 160 -27.65 6.62 -2.62
C VAL A 160 -28.87 5.82 -3.09
N ALA A 161 -28.67 4.79 -3.91
CA ALA A 161 -29.76 3.91 -4.36
C ALA A 161 -30.42 3.16 -3.19
N ALA A 162 -29.62 2.64 -2.24
CA ALA A 162 -30.15 1.95 -1.06
C ALA A 162 -30.98 2.88 -0.14
N LEU A 163 -30.60 4.15 -0.04
CA LEU A 163 -31.34 5.17 0.72
C LEU A 163 -32.63 5.61 0.05
N GLN A 164 -32.73 5.53 -1.29
CA GLN A 164 -33.96 5.85 -2.03
C GLN A 164 -35.04 4.75 -1.93
N HIS A 165 -34.63 3.52 -1.58
CA HIS A 165 -35.55 2.38 -1.40
C HIS A 165 -36.00 2.17 0.06
N GLN A 166 -35.59 3.03 1.01
CA GLN A 166 -36.13 3.11 2.37
C GLN A 166 -37.14 4.24 2.48
#